data_AF-H1G0P5-F1
#
_entry.id   AF-H1G0P5-F1
#
_cell.length_a   1.000
_cell.length_b   1.000
_cell.length_c   1.000
_cell.angle_alpha   90.00
_cell.angle_beta   90.00
_cell.angle_gamma   90.00
#
_symmetry.space_group_name_H-M   'P 1'
#
loop_
_entity.id
_entity.type
_entity.pdbx_description
1 polymer ?
#
loop_
_entity_poly.entity_id
_entity_poly.type
_entity_poly.pdbx_seq_one_letter_code
_entity_poly.pdbx_strand_id
1 'polypeptide(L)'
;MSEARLERTEAGIRVTGELTLATVPDLWRESRALLQGGSGSCRVDLSGVTRSDSAGVALLVGWMKDCGGTQGDHLIFTGMPERMRALVAVSDLEDVLRREA
;
A
#
# COMPACT_ATOMS: atom_id res chain seq x y z
N MET A 1 7.24 -11.05 17.36
CA MET A 1 7.77 -10.23 16.27
C MET A 1 6.59 -9.99 15.33
N SER A 2 6.15 -8.74 15.17
CA SER A 2 5.08 -8.45 14.20
C SER A 2 5.70 -8.59 12.81
N GLU A 3 5.37 -9.65 12.10
CA GLU A 3 5.89 -9.89 10.75
C GLU A 3 4.90 -9.31 9.74
N ALA A 4 5.38 -8.38 8.93
CA ALA A 4 4.68 -7.99 7.71
C ALA A 4 5.46 -8.51 6.52
N ARG A 5 4.76 -8.95 5.47
CA ARG A 5 5.37 -9.55 4.29
C ARG A 5 4.79 -8.97 3.01
N LEU A 6 5.64 -8.89 1.99
CA LEU A 6 5.28 -8.53 0.62
C LEU A 6 5.42 -9.75 -0.27
N GLU A 7 4.38 -10.05 -1.02
CA GLU A 7 4.36 -11.13 -2.00
C GLU A 7 4.01 -10.56 -3.36
N ARG A 8 4.80 -10.87 -4.40
CA ARG A 8 4.44 -10.53 -5.77
C ARG A 8 3.36 -11.50 -6.25
N THR A 9 2.32 -10.96 -6.87
CA THR A 9 1.22 -11.69 -7.50
C THR A 9 1.17 -11.36 -8.99
N GLU A 10 0.35 -12.09 -9.75
CA GLU A 10 0.15 -11.81 -11.19
C GLU A 10 -0.45 -10.41 -11.45
N ALA A 11 -1.26 -9.90 -10.51
CA ALA A 11 -1.93 -8.61 -10.63
C ALA A 11 -1.17 -7.44 -9.98
N GLY A 12 -0.07 -7.70 -9.27
CA GLY A 12 0.68 -6.69 -8.51
C GLY A 12 1.30 -7.27 -7.24
N ILE A 13 0.96 -6.71 -6.08
CA ILE A 13 1.58 -7.06 -4.80
C ILE A 13 0.51 -7.34 -3.75
N ARG A 14 0.73 -8.34 -2.91
CA ARG A 14 -0.05 -8.62 -1.71
C ARG A 14 0.75 -8.29 -0.46
N VAL A 15 0.09 -7.64 0.48
CA VAL A 15 0.64 -7.27 1.79
C VAL A 15 -0.09 -8.08 2.85
N THR A 16 0.68 -8.74 3.71
CA THR A 16 0.13 -9.52 4.83
C THR A 16 0.78 -9.12 6.15
N GLY A 17 0.06 -9.28 7.26
CA GLY A 17 0.57 -9.01 8.61
C GLY A 17 0.26 -7.61 9.15
N GLU A 18 1.14 -7.08 10.00
CA GLU A 18 0.91 -5.81 10.70
C GLU A 18 1.65 -4.64 10.04
N LEU A 19 0.94 -3.59 9.63
CA LEU A 19 1.50 -2.36 9.08
C LEU A 19 1.68 -1.30 10.17
N THR A 20 2.86 -1.28 10.79
CA THR A 20 3.19 -0.43 11.93
C THR A 20 4.51 0.30 11.70
N LEU A 21 4.81 1.30 12.54
CA LEU A 21 6.12 1.98 12.53
C LEU A 21 7.33 1.02 12.55
N ALA A 22 7.19 -0.18 13.14
CA ALA A 22 8.27 -1.15 13.20
C ALA A 22 8.45 -1.96 11.90
N THR A 23 7.39 -2.17 11.12
CA THR A 23 7.38 -3.07 9.95
C THR A 23 7.39 -2.31 8.61
N VAL A 24 6.83 -1.10 8.60
CA VAL A 24 6.72 -0.24 7.41
C VAL A 24 8.06 0.10 6.77
N PRO A 25 9.15 0.41 7.50
CA PRO A 25 10.43 0.77 6.88
C PRO A 25 11.04 -0.36 6.03
N ASP A 26 10.92 -1.61 6.48
CA ASP A 26 11.44 -2.77 5.75
C ASP A 26 10.59 -3.05 4.51
N LEU A 27 9.25 -3.06 4.67
CA LEU A 27 8.31 -3.17 3.55
C LEU A 27 8.55 -2.10 2.48
N TRP A 28 8.82 -0.86 2.88
CA TRP A 28 9.11 0.23 1.96
C TRP A 28 10.33 -0.08 1.08
N ARG A 29 11.44 -0.56 1.66
CA ARG A 29 12.62 -0.93 0.89
C ARG A 29 12.35 -2.10 -0.06
N GLU A 30 11.67 -3.14 0.42
CA GLU A 30 11.35 -4.33 -0.38
C GLU A 30 10.42 -4.00 -1.55
N SER A 31 9.40 -3.18 -1.29
CA SER A 31 8.41 -2.78 -2.29
C SER A 31 9.03 -1.98 -3.44
N ARG A 32 10.09 -1.20 -3.23
CA ARG A 32 10.75 -0.44 -4.31
C ARG A 32 11.28 -1.35 -5.43
N ALA A 33 11.88 -2.48 -5.07
CA ALA A 33 12.34 -3.46 -6.06
C ALA A 33 11.18 -4.11 -6.83
N LEU A 34 10.02 -4.26 -6.19
CA LEU A 34 8.84 -4.86 -6.79
C LEU A 34 8.04 -3.88 -7.65
N LEU A 35 7.94 -2.62 -7.23
CA LEU A 35 7.15 -1.58 -7.89
C LEU A 35 7.89 -0.96 -9.09
N GLN A 36 9.23 -0.88 -9.08
CA GLN A 36 9.99 -0.34 -10.22
C GLN A 36 10.11 -1.29 -11.42
N GLY A 37 9.77 -2.57 -11.26
CA GLY A 37 9.90 -3.59 -12.30
C GLY A 37 8.64 -3.84 -13.14
N GLY A 38 7.52 -3.14 -12.87
CA GLY A 38 6.24 -3.36 -13.55
C GLY A 38 5.92 -2.26 -14.55
N SER A 39 5.75 -2.62 -15.83
CA SER A 39 5.17 -1.72 -16.84
C SER A 39 3.64 -1.85 -16.81
N GLY A 40 2.95 -0.99 -16.04
CA GLY A 40 1.49 -0.92 -16.01
C GLY A 40 0.87 -0.70 -14.62
N SER A 41 -0.47 -0.66 -14.58
CA SER A 41 -1.25 -0.46 -13.34
C SER A 41 -0.92 -1.52 -12.29
N CYS A 42 -0.47 -1.09 -11.11
CA CYS A 42 -0.08 -1.98 -10.02
C CYS A 42 -1.21 -2.11 -8.99
N ARG A 43 -1.74 -3.31 -8.79
CA ARG A 43 -2.72 -3.57 -7.72
C ARG A 43 -2.02 -3.97 -6.43
N VAL A 44 -2.41 -3.35 -5.32
CA VAL A 44 -1.96 -3.67 -3.97
C VAL A 44 -3.12 -4.31 -3.20
N ASP A 45 -2.98 -5.57 -2.84
CA ASP A 45 -3.94 -6.32 -2.04
C ASP A 45 -3.57 -6.24 -0.55
N LEU A 46 -4.40 -5.54 0.22
CA LEU A 46 -4.27 -5.33 1.67
C LEU A 46 -5.15 -6.29 2.48
N SER A 47 -5.82 -7.26 1.86
CA SER A 47 -6.76 -8.16 2.55
C SER A 47 -6.09 -9.03 3.62
N GLY A 48 -4.78 -9.28 3.52
CA GLY A 48 -4.02 -10.01 4.53
C GLY A 48 -3.48 -9.15 5.67
N VAL A 49 -3.77 -7.83 5.68
CA VAL A 49 -3.33 -6.93 6.74
C VAL A 49 -4.24 -7.12 7.96
N THR A 50 -3.64 -7.58 9.07
CA THR A 50 -4.37 -7.86 10.31
C THR A 50 -4.42 -6.65 11.24
N ARG A 51 -3.45 -5.73 11.11
CA ARG A 51 -3.34 -4.52 11.92
C ARG A 51 -2.68 -3.41 11.14
N SER A 52 -3.12 -2.17 11.34
CA SER A 52 -2.49 -0.98 10.78
C SER A 52 -2.53 0.20 11.75
N ASP A 53 -1.52 1.08 11.67
CA ASP A 53 -1.49 2.40 12.30
C ASP A 53 -1.28 3.51 11.23
N SER A 54 -0.91 4.72 11.66
CA SER A 54 -0.64 5.86 10.77
C SER A 54 0.55 5.64 9.84
N ALA A 55 1.53 4.82 10.22
CA ALA A 55 2.66 4.49 9.36
C ALA A 55 2.23 3.62 8.18
N GLY A 56 1.24 2.73 8.39
CA GLY A 56 0.62 1.97 7.31
C GLY A 56 -0.02 2.87 6.25
N VAL A 57 -0.69 3.94 6.65
CA VAL A 57 -1.27 4.93 5.71
C VAL A 57 -0.17 5.73 5.02
N ALA A 58 0.87 6.15 5.75
CA ALA A 58 2.02 6.84 5.17
C ALA A 58 2.74 6.00 4.10
N LEU A 59 2.81 4.68 4.28
CA LEU A 59 3.35 3.74 3.29
C LEU A 59 2.55 3.79 1.98
N LEU A 60 1.21 3.77 2.05
CA LEU A 60 0.35 3.86 0.85
C LEU A 60 0.57 5.17 0.10
N VAL A 61 0.63 6.29 0.84
CA VAL A 61 0.91 7.61 0.26
C VAL A 61 2.29 7.65 -0.40
N GLY A 62 3.28 7.04 0.23
CA GLY A 62 4.60 6.88 -0.36
C GLY A 62 4.52 6.12 -1.68
N TRP A 63 3.83 4.99 -1.74
CA TRP A 63 3.72 4.19 -2.97
C TRP A 63 3.01 4.95 -4.08
N MET A 64 1.98 5.72 -3.76
CA MET A 64 1.34 6.61 -4.74
C MET A 64 2.31 7.67 -5.28
N LYS A 65 3.23 8.20 -4.47
CA LYS A 65 4.24 9.17 -4.92
C LYS A 65 5.34 8.51 -5.77
N ASP A 66 5.82 7.35 -5.34
CA ASP A 66 6.90 6.62 -6.03
C ASP A 66 6.41 6.04 -7.36
N CYS A 67 5.14 5.61 -7.46
CA CYS A 67 4.54 5.08 -8.70
C CYS A 67 3.84 6.16 -9.55
N GLY A 68 3.34 7.23 -8.95
CA GLY A 68 2.56 8.29 -9.62
C GLY A 68 3.39 9.29 -10.46
N GLY A 69 4.49 8.85 -11.08
CA GLY A 69 5.27 9.64 -12.03
C GLY A 69 4.45 10.06 -13.27
N THR A 70 5.06 10.85 -14.16
CA THR A 70 4.52 11.64 -15.29
C THR A 70 3.50 10.98 -16.24
N GLN A 71 3.21 9.70 -16.07
CA GLN A 71 2.29 8.91 -16.89
C GLN A 71 1.25 8.11 -16.08
N GLY A 72 0.83 8.59 -14.91
CA GLY A 72 -0.46 8.16 -14.34
C GLY A 72 -0.64 6.66 -14.15
N ASP A 73 0.44 5.92 -13.86
CA ASP A 73 0.35 4.50 -13.54
C ASP A 73 -0.48 4.34 -12.28
N HIS A 74 -1.73 3.93 -12.47
CA HIS A 74 -2.73 3.85 -11.42
C HIS A 74 -2.37 2.72 -10.46
N LEU A 75 -1.94 3.08 -9.25
CA LEU A 75 -1.83 2.17 -8.13
C LEU A 75 -3.23 1.97 -7.54
N ILE A 76 -3.71 0.72 -7.48
CA ILE A 76 -5.07 0.40 -7.02
C ILE A 76 -4.99 -0.38 -5.72
N PHE A 77 -5.55 0.15 -4.64
CA PHE A 77 -5.59 -0.53 -3.35
C PHE A 77 -6.88 -1.33 -3.20
N THR A 78 -6.76 -2.63 -2.86
CA THR A 78 -7.89 -3.54 -2.64
C THR A 78 -7.80 -4.19 -1.27
N GLY A 79 -8.94 -4.64 -0.72
CA GLY A 79 -8.95 -5.35 0.56
C GLY A 79 -8.57 -4.49 1.78
N MET A 80 -8.64 -3.15 1.69
CA MET A 80 -8.24 -2.27 2.79
C MET A 80 -9.07 -2.52 4.07
N PRO A 81 -8.45 -2.88 5.20
CA PRO A 81 -9.15 -3.13 6.48
C PRO A 81 -9.90 -1.89 6.98
N GLU A 82 -11.02 -2.08 7.69
CA GLU A 82 -11.85 -0.97 8.20
C GLU A 82 -11.07 0.01 9.09
N ARG A 83 -10.17 -0.50 9.94
CA ARG A 83 -9.31 0.36 10.77
C ARG A 83 -8.43 1.28 9.93
N MET A 84 -7.88 0.76 8.83
CA MET A 84 -7.08 1.56 7.91
C MET A 84 -7.96 2.59 7.19
N ARG A 85 -9.17 2.21 6.75
CA ARG A 85 -10.14 3.14 6.17
C ARG A 85 -10.47 4.29 7.13
N ALA A 86 -10.67 4.00 8.41
CA ALA A 86 -10.92 5.03 9.41
C ALA A 86 -9.74 6.01 9.55
N LEU A 87 -8.49 5.51 9.55
CA LEU A 87 -7.29 6.35 9.61
C LEU A 87 -7.14 7.22 8.35
N VAL A 88 -7.43 6.65 7.18
CA VAL A 88 -7.43 7.37 5.90
C VAL A 88 -8.47 8.50 5.88
N ALA A 89 -9.69 8.20 6.33
CA ALA A 89 -10.80 9.17 6.38
C ALA A 89 -10.50 10.34 7.31
N VAL A 90 -9.86 10.10 8.46
CA VAL A 90 -9.44 11.16 9.39
C VAL A 90 -8.25 11.97 8.86
N SER A 91 -7.51 11.45 7.89
CA SER A 91 -6.31 12.09 7.33
C SER A 91 -6.59 12.91 6.06
N ASP A 92 -7.85 13.11 5.66
CA ASP A 92 -8.25 13.73 4.37
C ASP A 92 -7.61 13.05 3.14
N LEU A 93 -7.16 11.81 3.29
CA LEU A 93 -6.51 11.03 2.23
C LEU A 93 -7.50 10.15 1.47
N GLU A 94 -8.78 10.19 1.83
CA GLU A 94 -9.82 9.36 1.23
C GLU A 94 -9.96 9.64 -0.26
N ASP A 95 -9.99 10.91 -0.68
CA ASP A 95 -10.11 11.27 -2.10
C ASP A 95 -8.85 10.91 -2.93
N VAL A 96 -7.69 10.81 -2.27
CA VAL A 96 -6.43 10.40 -2.91
C VAL A 96 -6.38 8.88 -3.09
N LEU A 97 -6.88 8.12 -2.11
CA LEU A 97 -6.92 6.66 -2.14
C LEU A 97 -8.15 6.09 -2.87
N ARG A 98 -9.24 6.87 -3.02
CA ARG A 98 -10.48 6.51 -3.75
C ARG A 98 -10.32 6.63 -5.27
N ARG A 99 -9.12 6.55 -5.83
CA ARG A 99 -8.98 6.32 -7.29
C ARG A 99 -9.31 4.86 -7.64
N GLU A 100 -10.49 4.41 -7.23
CA GLU A 100 -11.19 3.29 -7.84
C GLU A 100 -12.16 3.89 -8.86
N ALA A 101 -11.83 3.66 -10.14
CA ALA A 101 -12.68 3.86 -11.33
C ALA A 101 -13.21 5.28 -11.61
#